data_AF-A0A924EAE8-F1
#
_entry.id   AF-A0A924EAE8-F1
#
_cell.length_a   1.000
_cell.length_b   1.000
_cell.length_c   1.000
_cell.angle_alpha   90.00
_cell.angle_beta   90.00
_cell.angle_gamma   90.00
#
_symmetry.space_group_name_H-M   'P 1'
#
loop_
_entity.id
_entity.type
_entity.pdbx_description
1 polymer ?
#
loop_
_entity_poly.entity_id
_entity_poly.type
_entity_poly.pdbx_seq_one_letter_code
_entity_poly.pdbx_strand_id
1 'polypeptide(L)'
;MTLPPISFEFFPPKTPEGTEKLRATRQALYALRPEFCSVTFGAGGSTQEGTFATVRDILSEGVEAASHFSCVGATKATVREQLANLRTMGVKRLVALRGDLPSGYGAGGEFHYASDLVAFIREETGDAF
;
A
#
# COMPACT_ATOMS: atom_id res chain seq x y z
N MET A 1 -28.66 9.21 12.74
CA MET A 1 -27.23 9.55 12.89
C MET A 1 -26.44 8.68 11.94
N THR A 2 -25.67 9.26 11.03
CA THR A 2 -24.67 8.54 10.24
C THR A 2 -23.49 8.22 11.14
N LEU A 3 -23.03 6.97 11.14
CA LEU A 3 -21.79 6.61 11.84
C LEU A 3 -20.62 7.34 11.16
N PRO A 4 -19.59 7.76 11.92
CA PRO A 4 -18.38 8.32 11.32
C PRO A 4 -17.75 7.30 10.38
N PRO A 5 -17.16 7.73 9.25
CA PRO A 5 -16.41 6.84 8.37
C PRO A 5 -15.22 6.23 9.12
N ILE A 6 -14.94 4.96 8.84
CA ILE A 6 -13.83 4.23 9.44
C ILE A 6 -13.02 3.52 8.35
N SER A 7 -11.74 3.31 8.62
CA SER A 7 -10.84 2.47 7.83
C SER A 7 -9.99 1.62 8.77
N PHE A 8 -9.49 0.49 8.27
CA PHE A 8 -8.56 -0.37 9.00
C PHE A 8 -7.21 -0.43 8.31
N GLU A 9 -6.13 -0.55 9.07
CA GLU A 9 -4.77 -0.75 8.56
C GLU A 9 -4.27 -2.15 8.94
N PHE A 10 -3.67 -2.84 7.98
CA PHE A 10 -3.12 -4.18 8.17
C PHE A 10 -1.64 -4.25 7.82
N PHE A 11 -0.94 -5.18 8.48
CA PHE A 11 0.44 -5.51 8.18
C PHE A 11 0.49 -6.82 7.38
N PRO A 12 1.25 -6.87 6.27
CA PRO A 12 1.36 -8.09 5.48
C PRO A 12 2.04 -9.19 6.31
N PRO A 13 1.43 -10.39 6.40
CA PRO A 13 1.97 -11.48 7.19
C PRO A 13 3.19 -12.09 6.49
N LYS A 14 4.07 -12.71 7.28
CA LYS A 14 5.29 -13.37 6.78
C LYS A 14 5.18 -14.90 6.70
N THR A 15 4.08 -15.47 7.17
CA THR A 15 3.86 -16.93 7.20
C THR A 15 2.46 -17.28 6.68
N PRO A 16 2.26 -18.50 6.15
CA PRO A 16 0.94 -18.96 5.70
C PRO A 16 -0.14 -18.91 6.79
N GLU A 17 0.21 -19.28 8.02
CA GLU A 17 -0.72 -19.23 9.17
C GLU A 17 -1.12 -17.78 9.48
N GLY A 18 -0.18 -16.84 9.34
CA GLY A 18 -0.44 -15.42 9.45
C GLY A 18 -1.40 -14.90 8.37
N THR A 19 -1.26 -15.39 7.13
CA THR A 19 -2.17 -15.08 6.02
C THR A 19 -3.60 -15.51 6.32
N GLU A 20 -3.80 -16.73 6.79
CA GLU A 20 -5.14 -17.22 7.14
C GLU A 20 -5.75 -16.48 8.33
N LYS A 21 -4.94 -16.19 9.37
CA LYS A 21 -5.39 -15.39 10.51
C LYS A 21 -5.78 -13.96 10.10
N LEU A 22 -5.00 -13.34 9.20
CA LEU A 22 -5.29 -12.01 8.69
C LEU A 22 -6.59 -12.03 7.88
N ARG A 23 -6.78 -13.03 7.00
CA ARG A 23 -8.03 -13.23 6.25
C ARG A 23 -9.23 -13.28 7.19
N ALA A 24 -9.19 -14.14 8.22
CA ALA A 24 -10.28 -14.26 9.18
C ALA A 24 -10.57 -12.94 9.92
N THR A 25 -9.50 -12.22 10.32
CA THR A 25 -9.62 -10.92 11.02
C THR A 25 -10.30 -9.87 10.16
N ARG A 26 -9.87 -9.73 8.91
CA ARG A 26 -10.46 -8.81 7.95
C ARG A 26 -11.95 -9.10 7.71
N GLN A 27 -12.31 -10.38 7.48
CA GLN A 27 -13.71 -10.79 7.28
C GLN A 27 -14.61 -10.41 8.47
N ALA A 28 -14.10 -10.55 9.71
CA ALA A 28 -14.83 -10.09 10.90
C ALA A 28 -15.00 -8.55 10.94
N LEU A 29 -13.96 -7.80 10.56
CA LEU A 29 -13.96 -6.33 10.56
C LEU A 29 -14.82 -5.73 9.45
N TYR A 30 -15.03 -6.43 8.33
CA TYR A 30 -15.88 -5.96 7.24
C TYR A 30 -17.35 -5.75 7.67
N ALA A 31 -17.80 -6.41 8.74
CA ALA A 31 -19.13 -6.16 9.33
C ALA A 31 -19.31 -4.69 9.79
N LEU A 32 -18.22 -3.98 10.07
CA LEU A 32 -18.23 -2.57 10.43
C LEU A 32 -18.30 -1.63 9.22
N ARG A 33 -18.31 -2.18 7.99
CA ARG A 33 -18.39 -1.46 6.71
C ARG A 33 -17.35 -0.33 6.58
N PRO A 34 -16.05 -0.67 6.63
CA PRO A 34 -15.01 0.33 6.41
C PRO A 34 -15.11 0.93 5.01
N GLU A 35 -14.75 2.21 4.86
CA GLU A 35 -14.66 2.84 3.54
C GLU A 35 -13.55 2.22 2.70
N PHE A 36 -12.44 1.84 3.34
CA PHE A 36 -11.35 1.09 2.75
C PHE A 36 -10.50 0.41 3.81
N CYS A 37 -9.63 -0.49 3.37
CA CYS A 37 -8.55 -1.03 4.19
C CYS A 37 -7.20 -0.63 3.59
N SER A 38 -6.26 -0.19 4.44
CA SER A 38 -4.89 0.09 4.03
C SER A 38 -3.96 -1.07 4.38
N VAL A 39 -2.91 -1.25 3.58
CA VAL A 39 -1.87 -2.25 3.84
C VAL A 39 -0.53 -1.55 3.90
N THR A 40 0.19 -1.77 4.99
CA THR A 40 1.52 -1.18 5.21
C THR A 40 2.56 -1.71 4.24
N PHE A 41 3.57 -0.89 3.98
CA PHE A 41 4.66 -1.18 3.06
C PHE A 41 5.96 -1.29 3.86
N GLY A 42 6.68 -2.40 3.73
CA GLY A 42 7.90 -2.64 4.51
C GLY A 42 9.00 -1.65 4.16
N ALA A 43 9.75 -1.20 5.18
CA ALA A 43 10.89 -0.33 5.00
C ALA A 43 11.88 -0.92 3.97
N GLY A 44 12.35 -0.08 3.05
CA GLY A 44 13.25 -0.47 1.96
C GLY A 44 12.69 -1.51 0.99
N GLY A 45 11.36 -1.72 0.94
CA GLY A 45 10.73 -2.66 0.00
C GLY A 45 10.73 -4.13 0.43
N SER A 46 11.23 -4.45 1.63
CA SER A 46 11.41 -5.83 2.11
C SER A 46 10.12 -6.69 2.19
N THR A 47 8.93 -6.09 2.20
CA THR A 47 7.64 -6.79 2.21
C THR A 47 6.70 -6.34 1.10
N GLN A 48 7.24 -5.80 0.00
CA GLN A 48 6.44 -5.30 -1.12
C GLN A 48 5.48 -6.37 -1.68
N GLU A 49 5.97 -7.59 -1.90
CA GLU A 49 5.14 -8.69 -2.42
C GLU A 49 3.97 -9.02 -1.49
N GLY A 50 4.24 -9.13 -0.18
CA GLY A 50 3.20 -9.37 0.82
C GLY A 50 2.18 -8.24 0.89
N THR A 51 2.62 -6.99 0.67
CA THR A 51 1.75 -5.81 0.60
C THR A 51 0.79 -5.96 -0.58
N PHE A 52 1.31 -6.20 -1.78
CA PHE A 52 0.50 -6.30 -2.99
C PHE A 52 -0.41 -7.53 -2.99
N ALA A 53 0.04 -8.65 -2.42
CA ALA A 53 -0.80 -9.84 -2.22
C ALA A 53 -1.98 -9.52 -1.29
N THR A 54 -1.72 -8.88 -0.15
CA THR A 54 -2.79 -8.52 0.81
C THR A 54 -3.77 -7.51 0.21
N VAL A 55 -3.28 -6.51 -0.53
CA VAL A 55 -4.13 -5.56 -1.27
C VAL A 55 -5.01 -6.27 -2.29
N ARG A 56 -4.45 -7.23 -3.04
CA ARG A 56 -5.20 -8.05 -4.02
C ARG A 56 -6.30 -8.86 -3.35
N ASP A 57 -6.00 -9.48 -2.22
CA ASP A 57 -6.98 -10.25 -1.47
C ASP A 57 -8.15 -9.36 -1.03
N ILE A 58 -7.88 -8.20 -0.44
CA ILE A 58 -8.91 -7.23 0.00
C ILE A 58 -9.81 -6.81 -1.17
N LEU A 59 -9.22 -6.47 -2.32
CA LEU A 59 -9.97 -6.11 -3.52
C LEU A 59 -10.82 -7.27 -4.05
N SER A 60 -10.27 -8.50 -4.04
CA SER A 60 -10.99 -9.69 -4.51
C SER A 60 -12.19 -10.05 -3.63
N GLU A 61 -12.18 -9.60 -2.37
CA GLU A 61 -13.27 -9.76 -1.41
C GLU A 61 -14.31 -8.63 -1.48
N GLY A 62 -14.15 -7.68 -2.40
CA GLY A 62 -15.11 -6.61 -2.65
C GLY A 62 -14.98 -5.38 -1.74
N VAL A 63 -13.85 -5.23 -1.04
CA VAL A 63 -13.57 -4.06 -0.19
C VAL A 63 -12.53 -3.18 -0.86
N GLU A 64 -12.68 -1.85 -0.80
CA GLU A 64 -11.66 -0.94 -1.34
C GLU A 64 -10.35 -1.07 -0.57
N ALA A 65 -9.24 -1.04 -1.28
CA ALA A 65 -7.91 -1.13 -0.70
C ALA A 65 -7.05 0.10 -1.02
N ALA A 66 -6.25 0.52 -0.04
CA ALA A 66 -5.18 1.49 -0.21
C ALA A 66 -3.82 0.83 0.01
N SER A 67 -2.90 0.97 -0.95
CA SER A 67 -1.52 0.53 -0.73
C SER A 67 -0.73 1.65 -0.08
N HIS A 68 -0.02 1.36 1.00
CA HIS A 68 1.11 2.20 1.38
C HIS A 68 2.19 2.08 0.30
N PHE A 69 2.93 3.16 0.07
CA PHE A 69 3.87 3.23 -1.02
C PHE A 69 5.01 4.19 -0.65
N SER A 70 6.22 3.66 -0.44
CA SER A 70 7.37 4.41 0.07
C SER A 70 8.45 4.64 -0.98
N CYS A 71 9.15 5.78 -0.90
CA CYS A 71 10.11 6.20 -1.91
C CYS A 71 11.60 5.99 -1.56
N VAL A 72 11.94 5.66 -0.30
CA VAL A 72 13.34 5.38 0.11
C VAL A 72 13.90 4.20 -0.67
N GLY A 73 15.04 4.39 -1.34
CA GLY A 73 15.70 3.36 -2.16
C GLY A 73 15.06 3.13 -3.53
N ALA A 74 13.96 3.81 -3.85
CA ALA A 74 13.24 3.60 -5.10
C ALA A 74 13.81 4.44 -6.26
N THR A 75 13.67 3.92 -7.48
CA THR A 75 13.92 4.64 -8.73
C THR A 75 12.60 4.98 -9.41
N LYS A 76 12.59 5.95 -10.32
CA LYS A 76 11.41 6.27 -11.15
C LYS A 76 10.95 5.05 -11.95
N ALA A 77 11.88 4.22 -12.42
CA ALA A 77 11.55 3.00 -13.16
C ALA A 77 10.80 1.99 -12.28
N THR A 78 11.30 1.71 -11.07
CA THR A 78 10.63 0.77 -10.16
C THR A 78 9.28 1.30 -9.70
N VAL A 79 9.17 2.61 -9.45
CA VAL A 79 7.89 3.24 -9.10
C VAL A 79 6.88 3.11 -10.24
N ARG A 80 7.30 3.36 -11.50
CA ARG A 80 6.40 3.24 -12.66
C ARG A 80 5.86 1.81 -12.82
N GLU A 81 6.72 0.81 -12.67
CA GLU A 81 6.32 -0.60 -12.73
C GLU A 81 5.31 -0.94 -11.62
N GLN A 82 5.58 -0.51 -10.39
CA GLN A 82 4.70 -0.71 -9.25
C GLN A 82 3.34 -0.02 -9.45
N LEU A 83 3.32 1.22 -9.95
CA LEU A 83 2.09 1.94 -10.27
C LEU A 83 1.28 1.21 -11.34
N ALA A 84 1.93 0.70 -12.39
CA ALA A 84 1.25 -0.08 -13.42
C ALA A 84 0.59 -1.33 -12.81
N ASN A 85 1.30 -2.08 -11.95
CA ASN A 85 0.75 -3.26 -11.27
C ASN A 85 -0.42 -2.91 -10.33
N LEU A 86 -0.30 -1.84 -9.55
CA LEU A 86 -1.39 -1.39 -8.67
C LEU A 86 -2.63 -0.98 -9.48
N ARG A 87 -2.46 -0.32 -10.64
CA ARG A 87 -3.57 0.00 -11.55
C ARG A 87 -4.21 -1.24 -12.14
N THR A 88 -3.44 -2.23 -12.60
CA THR A 88 -4.01 -3.47 -13.16
C THR A 88 -4.76 -4.28 -12.11
N MET A 89 -4.36 -4.19 -10.85
CA MET A 89 -5.08 -4.77 -9.71
C MET A 89 -6.41 -4.04 -9.40
N GLY A 90 -6.61 -2.81 -9.90
CA GLY A 90 -7.79 -1.99 -9.62
C GLY A 90 -7.67 -1.13 -8.37
N VAL A 91 -6.46 -0.90 -7.85
CA VAL A 91 -6.21 0.04 -6.75
C VAL A 91 -6.51 1.46 -7.22
N LYS A 92 -7.26 2.20 -6.40
CA LYS A 92 -7.63 3.60 -6.66
C LYS A 92 -7.16 4.57 -5.58
N ARG A 93 -6.41 4.09 -4.58
CA ARG A 93 -5.96 4.90 -3.45
C ARG A 93 -4.55 4.48 -3.04
N LEU A 94 -3.68 5.46 -2.89
CA LEU A 94 -2.31 5.26 -2.41
C LEU A 94 -2.06 6.11 -1.17
N VAL A 95 -1.33 5.56 -0.22
CA VAL A 95 -0.76 6.31 0.90
C VAL A 95 0.72 6.50 0.59
N ALA A 96 1.05 7.63 -0.04
CA ALA A 96 2.42 7.98 -0.43
C ALA A 96 3.22 8.43 0.81
N LEU A 97 4.33 7.76 1.04
CA LEU A 97 5.19 7.96 2.20
C LEU A 97 6.64 8.14 1.76
N ARG A 98 7.44 8.79 2.59
CA ARG A 98 8.89 8.76 2.39
C ARG A 98 9.40 7.34 2.68
N GLY A 99 9.01 6.81 3.83
CA GLY A 99 9.56 5.60 4.42
C GLY A 99 10.69 5.90 5.41
N ASP A 100 11.12 4.85 6.10
CA ASP A 100 12.22 4.88 7.05
C ASP A 100 13.55 4.56 6.37
N LEU A 101 14.61 5.22 6.83
CA LEU A 101 15.96 4.94 6.37
C LEU A 101 16.42 3.60 6.94
N PRO A 102 16.94 2.66 6.13
CA PRO A 102 17.55 1.45 6.65
C PRO A 102 18.77 1.84 7.51
N SER A 103 18.96 1.15 8.64
CA SER A 103 20.14 1.36 9.47
C SER A 103 21.41 1.11 8.67
N GLY A 104 22.22 2.16 8.47
CA GLY A 104 23.53 2.06 7.80
C GLY A 104 23.55 2.29 6.29
N TYR A 105 22.41 2.56 5.65
CA TYR A 105 22.37 2.97 4.24
C TYR A 105 22.25 4.48 4.09
N GLY A 106 23.12 5.07 3.25
CA GLY A 106 22.97 6.45 2.79
C GLY A 106 21.69 6.62 1.97
N ALA A 107 21.20 7.86 1.89
CA ALA A 107 20.03 8.23 1.11
C ALA A 107 20.26 7.98 -0.40
N GLY A 108 20.18 6.72 -0.83
CA GLY A 108 20.11 6.33 -2.23
C GLY A 108 18.65 6.29 -2.67
N GLY A 109 18.36 6.85 -3.84
CA GLY A 109 17.03 6.91 -4.43
C GLY A 109 16.80 8.21 -5.20
N GLU A 110 15.82 8.21 -6.09
CA GLU A 110 15.47 9.39 -6.91
C GLU A 110 14.45 10.32 -6.21
N PHE A 111 14.01 9.95 -5.00
CA PHE A 111 12.98 10.65 -4.24
C PHE A 111 13.47 10.93 -2.82
N HIS A 112 13.51 12.21 -2.42
CA HIS A 112 13.98 12.62 -1.10
C HIS A 112 12.83 12.77 -0.10
N TYR A 113 11.66 13.17 -0.59
CA TYR A 113 10.47 13.41 0.20
C TYR A 113 9.25 12.67 -0.34
N ALA A 114 8.25 12.45 0.52
CA ALA A 114 6.96 11.91 0.10
C ALA A 114 6.30 12.78 -0.99
N SER A 115 6.52 14.11 -0.95
CA SER A 115 6.02 15.05 -1.96
C SER A 115 6.61 14.79 -3.35
N ASP A 116 7.86 14.34 -3.45
CA ASP A 116 8.49 14.01 -4.73
C ASP A 116 7.80 12.80 -5.36
N LEU A 117 7.49 11.80 -4.52
CA LEU A 117 6.72 10.62 -4.94
C LEU A 117 5.31 11.01 -5.37
N VAL A 118 4.62 11.87 -4.61
CA VAL A 118 3.27 12.37 -4.99
C VAL A 118 3.32 13.08 -6.34
N ALA A 119 4.28 13.99 -6.53
CA ALA A 119 4.43 14.73 -7.79
C ALA A 119 4.64 13.78 -8.98
N PHE A 120 5.51 12.79 -8.81
CA PHE A 120 5.79 11.80 -9.84
C PHE A 120 4.60 10.87 -10.13
N ILE A 121 3.86 10.43 -9.11
CA ILE A 121 2.62 9.65 -9.31
C ILE A 121 1.62 10.47 -10.13
N ARG A 122 1.44 11.75 -9.82
CA ARG A 122 0.53 12.64 -10.56
C ARG A 122 0.99 12.87 -12.01
N GLU A 123 2.29 13.04 -12.24
CA GLU A 123 2.87 13.13 -13.58
C GLU A 123 2.60 11.89 -14.42
N GLU A 124 2.78 10.69 -13.83
CA GLU A 124 2.65 9.42 -14.54
C GLU A 124 1.20 8.95 -14.73
N THR A 125 0.28 9.38 -13.85
CA THR A 125 -1.04 8.74 -13.74
C THR A 125 -2.22 9.70 -13.68
N GLY A 126 -1.99 11.00 -13.56
CA GLY A 126 -3.04 12.00 -13.36
C GLY A 126 -3.88 11.70 -12.12
N ASP A 127 -5.20 11.55 -12.32
CA ASP A 127 -6.18 11.27 -11.26
C ASP A 127 -6.55 9.78 -11.16
N ALA A 128 -5.73 8.88 -11.69
CA ALA A 128 -6.02 7.44 -11.66
C ALA A 128 -5.97 6.83 -10.25
N PHE A 129 -5.37 7.52 -9.29
CA PHE A 129 -5.22 7.15 -7.88
C PHE A 129 -5.59 8.29 -6.92
#